data_AF-A0A7X9G6E2-F1
#
_entry.id   AF-A0A7X9G6E2-F1
#
_cell.length_a   1.000
_cell.length_b   1.000
_cell.length_c   1.000
_cell.angle_alpha   90.00
_cell.angle_beta   90.00
_cell.angle_gamma   90.00
#
_symmetry.space_group_name_H-M   'P 1'
#
loop_
_entity.id
_entity.type
_entity.pdbx_description
1 polymer ?
#
loop_
_entity_poly.entity_id
_entity_poly.type
_entity_poly.pdbx_seq_one_letter_code
_entity_poly.pdbx_strand_id
1 'polypeptide(L)'
;MKEKNYDFLRRMREIHRPDRRNLELGKAADELEVDASWRLVLAPGFAVGAEKALLDFQHYLYQSMGLSLSIASAADTSGPCIVFQQADIPGPRGSFNLELREDGIVLSCVDLQGLWSGIVYLEDCMNLREAPFLKLGHEERRPLITVRRGHSGCGQDDFPDWQLCAMAHAGFNMLDLFVKNFDQTTRGYCNINELIDRAAEYGLDVFIYNYMPSYKHPDDPDAEEFFDNIYGELFRRYPKAAGIKLCGESLEFPSKDPATTGKRWHDSVIDGIPDTRPSPGWWPCTDYPDYIKGIHKAIR
;
A
#
# COMPACT_ATOMS: atom_id res chain seq x y z
N MET A 1 -13.53 6.97 -28.12
CA MET A 1 -12.30 6.39 -28.70
C MET A 1 -12.11 5.00 -28.09
N LYS A 2 -11.80 3.96 -28.87
CA LYS A 2 -11.60 2.60 -28.32
C LYS A 2 -10.17 2.51 -27.76
N GLU A 3 -10.02 2.30 -26.45
CA GLU A 3 -8.72 2.13 -25.79
C GLU A 3 -7.97 0.93 -26.41
N LYS A 4 -6.68 1.09 -26.73
CA LYS A 4 -5.84 -0.04 -27.19
C LYS A 4 -5.23 -0.75 -26.00
N ASN A 5 -4.78 -1.99 -26.21
CA ASN A 5 -4.13 -2.77 -25.17
C ASN A 5 -2.98 -1.97 -24.53
N TYR A 6 -3.00 -1.90 -23.20
CA TYR A 6 -2.00 -1.23 -22.35
C TYR A 6 -1.94 0.30 -22.43
N ASP A 7 -2.82 0.98 -23.19
CA ASP A 7 -2.87 2.45 -23.17
C ASP A 7 -3.17 3.00 -21.76
N PHE A 8 -3.89 2.24 -20.93
CA PHE A 8 -4.15 2.58 -19.54
C PHE A 8 -2.86 2.78 -18.72
N LEU A 9 -1.76 2.07 -19.03
CA LEU A 9 -0.49 2.24 -18.33
C LEU A 9 0.10 3.63 -18.56
N ARG A 10 -0.08 4.21 -19.75
CA ARG A 10 0.36 5.59 -20.03
C ARG A 10 -0.41 6.58 -19.18
N ARG A 11 -1.72 6.39 -19.07
CA ARG A 11 -2.59 7.19 -18.21
C ARG A 11 -2.27 7.03 -16.73
N MET A 12 -1.97 5.82 -16.26
CA MET A 12 -1.61 5.58 -14.86
C MET A 12 -0.22 6.14 -14.48
N ARG A 13 0.68 6.30 -15.45
CA ARG A 13 1.99 6.93 -15.22
C ARG A 13 1.90 8.45 -15.05
N GLU A 14 0.83 9.06 -15.53
CA GLU A 14 0.56 10.49 -15.31
C GLU A 14 -0.10 10.67 -13.93
N ILE A 15 0.73 10.68 -12.89
CA ILE A 15 0.29 10.88 -11.50
C ILE A 15 -0.34 12.27 -11.35
N HIS A 16 0.41 13.30 -11.75
CA HIS A 16 -0.04 14.69 -11.75
C HIS A 16 -0.40 15.10 -13.17
N ARG A 17 -1.67 15.48 -13.38
CA ARG A 17 -2.12 15.97 -14.67
C ARG A 17 -1.65 17.41 -14.86
N PRO A 18 -1.08 17.76 -16.03
CA PRO A 18 -0.68 19.13 -16.30
C PRO A 18 -1.86 20.10 -16.33
N ASP A 19 -1.56 21.37 -16.11
CA ASP A 19 -2.42 22.52 -16.46
C ASP A 19 -3.83 22.45 -15.85
N ARG A 20 -3.93 22.04 -14.58
CA ARG A 20 -5.21 21.98 -13.86
C ARG A 20 -5.68 23.32 -13.30
N ARG A 21 -4.76 24.28 -13.12
CA ARG A 21 -5.08 25.59 -12.57
C ARG A 21 -5.88 26.43 -13.56
N ASN A 22 -7.05 26.88 -13.13
CA ASN A 22 -7.85 27.89 -13.78
C ASN A 22 -7.49 29.28 -13.21
N LEU A 23 -6.85 30.11 -14.05
CA LEU A 23 -6.36 31.44 -13.69
C LEU A 23 -7.47 32.50 -13.56
N GLU A 24 -8.69 32.20 -13.99
CA GLU A 24 -9.84 33.12 -13.88
C GLU A 24 -10.50 33.07 -12.50
N LEU A 25 -10.15 32.07 -11.69
CA LEU A 25 -10.71 31.89 -10.35
C LEU A 25 -9.98 32.78 -9.34
N GLY A 26 -10.75 33.47 -8.49
CA GLY A 26 -10.24 34.14 -7.30
C GLY A 26 -10.51 33.33 -6.03
N LYS A 27 -9.70 33.53 -4.99
CA LYS A 27 -9.92 32.91 -3.68
C LYS A 27 -11.18 33.46 -3.00
N ALA A 28 -11.89 32.61 -2.27
CA ALA A 28 -12.97 33.03 -1.39
C ALA A 28 -12.43 33.71 -0.11
N ALA A 29 -13.34 34.30 0.66
CA ALA A 29 -12.99 34.99 1.91
C ALA A 29 -12.45 34.02 2.98
N ASP A 30 -12.92 32.77 2.99
CA ASP A 30 -12.46 31.70 3.89
C ASP A 30 -11.36 30.82 3.26
N GLU A 31 -10.74 31.27 2.17
CA GLU A 31 -9.67 30.56 1.47
C GLU A 31 -8.33 31.30 1.57
N LEU A 32 -7.27 30.51 1.68
CA LEU A 32 -5.87 30.87 1.53
C LEU A 32 -5.43 30.56 0.10
N GLU A 33 -4.63 31.44 -0.52
CA GLU A 33 -3.94 31.14 -1.78
C GLU A 33 -2.49 30.75 -1.50
N VAL A 34 -2.11 29.56 -1.98
CA VAL A 34 -0.70 29.17 -2.08
C VAL A 34 -0.16 29.73 -3.39
N ASP A 35 0.90 30.54 -3.29
CA ASP A 35 1.56 31.16 -4.43
C ASP A 35 3.07 30.90 -4.46
N ALA A 36 3.79 31.52 -5.40
CA ALA A 36 5.23 31.30 -5.59
C ALA A 36 6.11 31.84 -4.45
N SER A 37 5.58 32.63 -3.51
CA SER A 37 6.31 33.08 -2.32
C SER A 37 6.36 32.03 -1.21
N TRP A 38 5.50 31.00 -1.31
CA TRP A 38 5.45 29.92 -0.33
C TRP A 38 6.64 28.98 -0.44
N ARG A 39 6.91 28.28 0.66
CA ARG A 39 7.98 27.27 0.72
C ARG A 39 7.50 26.00 1.37
N LEU A 40 8.09 24.89 0.97
CA LEU A 40 7.82 23.58 1.54
C LEU A 40 8.89 23.27 2.60
N VAL A 41 8.47 22.86 3.79
CA VAL A 41 9.37 22.58 4.91
C VAL A 41 9.06 21.20 5.45
N LEU A 42 10.01 20.27 5.36
CA LEU A 42 9.93 18.98 6.03
C LEU A 42 10.66 19.08 7.37
N ALA A 43 9.90 19.01 8.46
CA ALA A 43 10.46 18.99 9.80
C ALA A 43 11.22 17.66 10.05
N PRO A 44 12.25 17.66 10.91
CA PRO A 44 12.98 16.44 11.25
C PRO A 44 12.07 15.43 11.95
N GLY A 45 12.41 14.15 11.85
CA GLY A 45 11.77 13.06 12.60
C GLY A 45 11.18 11.95 11.73
N PHE A 46 10.75 12.27 10.51
CA PHE A 46 10.13 11.29 9.63
C PHE A 46 11.06 10.13 9.24
N ALA A 47 10.43 8.98 8.97
CA ALA A 47 11.07 7.82 8.38
C ALA A 47 11.59 8.10 6.95
N VAL A 48 12.44 7.20 6.45
CA VAL A 48 12.92 7.19 5.07
C VAL A 48 11.72 7.23 4.11
N GLY A 49 11.78 8.12 3.10
CA GLY A 49 10.72 8.31 2.11
C GLY A 49 9.94 9.62 2.25
N ALA A 50 10.03 10.33 3.37
CA ALA A 50 9.32 11.61 3.51
C ALA A 50 9.79 12.70 2.52
N GLU A 51 11.09 12.73 2.19
CA GLU A 51 11.60 13.59 1.12
C GLU A 51 10.98 13.25 -0.24
N LYS A 52 10.73 11.96 -0.50
CA LYS A 52 10.08 11.51 -1.74
C LYS A 52 8.64 12.00 -1.82
N ALA A 53 7.89 11.92 -0.72
CA ALA A 53 6.53 12.48 -0.65
C ALA A 53 6.54 14.00 -0.88
N LEU A 54 7.52 14.72 -0.30
CA LEU A 54 7.65 16.16 -0.48
C LEU A 54 7.99 16.56 -1.92
N LEU A 55 8.91 15.83 -2.55
CA LEU A 55 9.27 16.04 -3.96
C LEU A 55 8.10 15.74 -4.89
N ASP A 56 7.30 14.73 -4.56
CA ASP A 56 6.08 14.43 -5.30
C ASP A 56 5.08 15.58 -5.20
N PHE A 57 4.82 16.11 -4.00
CA PHE A 57 3.96 17.28 -3.84
C PHE A 57 4.50 18.54 -4.53
N GLN A 58 5.82 18.77 -4.48
CA GLN A 58 6.46 19.86 -5.22
C GLN A 58 6.23 19.70 -6.73
N HIS A 59 6.38 18.48 -7.24
CA HIS A 59 6.11 18.16 -8.64
C HIS A 59 4.63 18.39 -8.98
N TYR A 60 3.69 18.05 -8.10
CA TYR A 60 2.27 18.35 -8.27
C TYR A 60 2.02 19.86 -8.40
N LEU A 61 2.57 20.66 -7.48
CA LEU A 61 2.40 22.12 -7.50
C LEU A 61 2.95 22.72 -8.80
N TYR A 62 4.10 22.22 -9.27
CA TYR A 62 4.67 22.65 -10.53
C TYR A 62 3.81 22.23 -11.73
N GLN A 63 3.53 20.93 -11.85
CA GLN A 63 2.90 20.32 -13.01
C GLN A 63 1.42 20.70 -13.14
N SER A 64 0.66 20.57 -12.05
CA SER A 64 -0.79 20.78 -12.03
C SER A 64 -1.17 22.23 -11.79
N MET A 65 -0.42 22.92 -10.92
CA MET A 65 -0.77 24.28 -10.45
C MET A 65 0.10 25.40 -11.03
N GLY A 66 1.15 25.07 -11.79
CA GLY A 66 2.05 26.05 -12.37
C GLY A 66 2.87 26.83 -11.33
N LEU A 67 3.12 26.24 -10.16
CA LEU A 67 3.79 26.85 -9.03
C LEU A 67 5.13 26.18 -8.72
N SER A 68 6.21 26.95 -8.81
CA SER A 68 7.57 26.47 -8.51
C SER A 68 7.98 26.87 -7.09
N LEU A 69 7.54 26.10 -6.08
CA LEU A 69 7.92 26.33 -4.69
C LEU A 69 9.26 25.68 -4.36
N SER A 70 10.10 26.36 -3.58
CA SER A 70 11.34 25.79 -3.06
C SER A 70 11.09 24.93 -1.83
N ILE A 71 11.85 23.83 -1.69
CA ILE A 71 12.01 23.12 -0.42
C ILE A 71 13.06 23.87 0.40
N ALA A 72 12.67 24.34 1.58
CA ALA A 72 13.54 25.08 2.50
C ALA A 72 14.05 24.18 3.63
N SER A 73 15.12 24.63 4.29
CA SER A 73 15.64 23.98 5.50
C SER A 73 14.61 24.05 6.63
N ALA A 74 14.56 23.03 7.49
CA ALA A 74 13.69 23.00 8.68
C ALA A 74 13.90 24.19 9.63
N ALA A 75 15.07 24.83 9.60
CA ALA A 75 15.37 26.02 10.41
C ALA A 75 14.84 27.33 9.80
N ASP A 76 14.41 27.31 8.53
CA ASP A 76 14.03 28.51 7.79
C ASP A 76 12.53 28.53 7.48
N THR A 77 11.77 29.01 8.46
CA THR A 77 10.32 29.25 8.38
C THR A 77 10.01 30.75 8.19
N SER A 78 10.91 31.50 7.55
CA SER A 78 10.73 32.94 7.34
C SER A 78 9.65 33.22 6.29
N GLY A 79 8.46 33.66 6.70
CA GLY A 79 7.35 33.93 5.77
C GLY A 79 6.51 32.68 5.47
N PRO A 80 5.63 32.72 4.46
CA PRO A 80 4.58 31.71 4.31
C PRO A 80 5.16 30.33 3.96
N CYS A 81 4.78 29.32 4.72
CA CYS A 81 5.30 27.96 4.55
C CYS A 81 4.23 26.88 4.75
N ILE A 82 4.44 25.76 4.07
CA ILE A 82 3.74 24.51 4.30
C ILE A 82 4.71 23.60 5.06
N VAL A 83 4.41 23.36 6.33
CA VAL A 83 5.24 22.56 7.23
C VAL A 83 4.65 21.16 7.33
N PHE A 84 5.46 20.16 7.01
CA PHE A 84 5.15 18.75 7.19
C PHE A 84 5.91 18.26 8.42
N GLN A 85 5.19 17.84 9.46
CA GLN A 85 5.82 17.45 10.72
C GLN A 85 5.29 16.12 11.24
N GLN A 86 6.20 15.37 11.87
CA GLN A 86 5.82 14.19 12.61
C GLN A 86 5.32 14.62 13.99
N ALA A 87 4.11 14.22 14.35
CA ALA A 87 3.51 14.52 15.64
C ALA A 87 2.67 13.34 16.13
N ASP A 88 2.60 13.18 17.45
CA ASP A 88 1.72 12.19 18.07
C ASP A 88 0.27 12.69 18.00
N ILE A 89 -0.52 12.11 17.10
CA ILE A 89 -1.93 12.44 16.90
C ILE A 89 -2.80 11.19 17.05
N PRO A 90 -4.04 11.33 17.54
CA PRO A 90 -4.93 10.19 17.71
C PRO A 90 -5.45 9.67 16.36
N GLY A 91 -5.31 8.37 16.11
CA GLY A 91 -5.92 7.73 14.96
C GLY A 91 -5.18 6.48 14.51
N PRO A 92 -5.77 5.69 13.59
CA PRO A 92 -5.04 4.60 12.96
C PRO A 92 -3.95 5.14 12.02
N ARG A 93 -3.05 4.24 11.60
CA ARG A 93 -2.04 4.54 10.57
C ARG A 93 -2.67 5.21 9.34
N GLY A 94 -2.00 6.23 8.79
CA GLY A 94 -2.54 7.03 7.69
C GLY A 94 -3.41 8.21 8.12
N SER A 95 -3.58 8.45 9.42
CA SER A 95 -4.26 9.65 9.93
C SER A 95 -3.36 10.87 9.83
N PHE A 96 -3.98 12.04 9.67
CA PHE A 96 -3.30 13.33 9.65
C PHE A 96 -4.20 14.46 10.15
N ASN A 97 -3.57 15.52 10.65
CA ASN A 97 -4.21 16.79 11.00
C ASN A 97 -3.68 17.88 10.07
N LEU A 98 -4.57 18.79 9.67
CA LEU A 98 -4.23 19.98 8.91
C LEU A 98 -4.66 21.22 9.67
N GLU A 99 -3.74 22.16 9.82
CA GLU A 99 -4.02 23.52 10.27
C GLU A 99 -3.71 24.50 9.14
N LEU A 100 -4.73 25.20 8.66
CA LEU A 100 -4.61 26.21 7.60
C LEU A 100 -4.92 27.58 8.17
N ARG A 101 -3.90 28.43 8.23
CA ARG A 101 -3.95 29.80 8.74
C ARG A 101 -3.49 30.76 7.65
N GLU A 102 -3.78 32.04 7.80
CA GLU A 102 -3.37 33.05 6.80
C GLU A 102 -1.85 33.13 6.62
N ASP A 103 -1.09 32.80 7.65
CA ASP A 103 0.37 32.89 7.71
C ASP A 103 1.09 31.55 7.50
N GLY A 104 0.37 30.42 7.36
CA GLY A 104 0.99 29.13 7.14
C GLY A 104 0.04 27.93 7.14
N ILE A 105 0.56 26.81 6.64
CA ILE A 105 -0.12 25.51 6.63
C ILE A 105 0.75 24.53 7.41
N VAL A 106 0.15 23.74 8.29
CA VAL A 106 0.83 22.66 9.02
C VAL A 106 0.10 21.34 8.79
N LEU A 107 0.80 20.35 8.25
CA LEU A 107 0.38 18.97 8.15
C LEU A 107 1.12 18.16 9.21
N SER A 108 0.35 17.58 10.14
CA SER A 108 0.88 16.76 11.23
C SER A 108 0.40 15.31 11.10
N CYS A 109 1.29 14.34 11.25
CA CYS A 109 0.94 12.92 11.23
C CYS A 109 1.95 12.06 12.00
N VAL A 110 1.55 10.84 12.39
CA VAL A 110 2.43 9.92 13.14
C VAL A 110 3.42 9.21 12.22
N ASP A 111 3.01 8.91 11.00
CA ASP A 111 3.70 7.99 10.11
C ASP A 111 3.74 8.50 8.65
N LEU A 112 4.56 7.86 7.83
CA LEU A 112 4.74 8.21 6.42
C LEU A 112 3.48 7.99 5.58
N GLN A 113 2.63 7.02 5.93
CA GLN A 113 1.35 6.83 5.23
C GLN A 113 0.42 8.04 5.49
N GLY A 114 0.45 8.61 6.69
CA GLY A 114 -0.28 9.82 7.06
C GLY A 114 0.22 11.04 6.28
N LEU A 115 1.54 11.15 6.09
CA LEU A 115 2.14 12.21 5.26
C LEU A 115 1.65 12.13 3.81
N TRP A 116 1.72 10.94 3.19
CA TRP A 116 1.19 10.71 1.84
C TRP A 116 -0.31 11.00 1.77
N SER A 117 -1.09 10.54 2.75
CA SER A 117 -2.55 10.76 2.76
C SER A 117 -2.92 12.24 2.86
N GLY A 118 -2.18 13.00 3.67
CA GLY A 118 -2.42 14.44 3.81
C GLY A 118 -1.96 15.24 2.60
N ILE A 119 -0.85 14.85 1.95
CA ILE A 119 -0.40 15.44 0.69
C ILE A 119 -1.44 15.22 -0.40
N VAL A 120 -1.84 13.96 -0.64
CA VAL A 120 -2.85 13.62 -1.65
C VAL A 120 -4.17 14.35 -1.36
N TYR A 121 -4.54 14.52 -0.10
CA TYR A 121 -5.71 15.32 0.27
C TYR A 121 -5.57 16.80 -0.11
N LEU A 122 -4.41 17.43 0.14
CA LEU A 122 -4.15 18.81 -0.29
C LEU A 122 -4.26 18.94 -1.81
N GLU A 123 -3.70 17.97 -2.56
CA GLU A 123 -3.82 17.92 -4.02
C GLU A 123 -5.28 17.79 -4.45
N ASP A 124 -6.05 16.90 -3.84
CA ASP A 124 -7.47 16.72 -4.14
C ASP A 124 -8.28 17.99 -3.89
N CYS A 125 -7.99 18.72 -2.80
CA CYS A 125 -8.61 20.02 -2.53
C CYS A 125 -8.31 21.03 -3.64
N MET A 126 -7.04 21.18 -4.03
CA MET A 126 -6.65 22.11 -5.10
C MET A 126 -7.19 21.66 -6.47
N ASN A 127 -7.26 20.35 -6.71
CA ASN A 127 -7.79 19.74 -7.93
C ASN A 127 -9.29 19.98 -8.09
N LEU A 128 -10.06 19.82 -7.00
CA LEU A 128 -11.50 20.11 -6.97
C LEU A 128 -11.78 21.60 -7.13
N ARG A 129 -10.89 22.43 -6.58
CA ARG A 129 -10.98 23.88 -6.66
C ARG A 129 -10.48 24.45 -8.00
N GLU A 130 -9.80 23.62 -8.79
CA GLU A 130 -9.06 23.97 -10.01
C GLU A 130 -8.10 25.14 -9.79
N ALA A 131 -7.56 25.30 -8.57
CA ALA A 131 -6.68 26.39 -8.19
C ALA A 131 -5.97 26.06 -6.86
N PRO A 132 -4.83 26.68 -6.56
CA PRO A 132 -4.07 26.46 -5.32
C PRO A 132 -4.71 27.19 -4.12
N PHE A 133 -6.04 27.11 -4.00
CA PHE A 133 -6.80 27.67 -2.91
C PHE A 133 -7.21 26.57 -1.93
N LEU A 134 -7.01 26.85 -0.64
CA LEU A 134 -7.31 25.92 0.43
C LEU A 134 -8.15 26.62 1.49
N LYS A 135 -9.13 25.90 2.06
CA LYS A 135 -10.02 26.45 3.08
C LYS A 135 -9.28 26.63 4.41
N LEU A 136 -9.40 27.80 5.01
CA LEU A 136 -8.87 28.10 6.34
C LEU A 136 -9.57 27.26 7.41
N GLY A 137 -8.83 26.87 8.45
CA GLY A 137 -9.36 26.15 9.60
C GLY A 137 -8.51 24.96 10.02
N HIS A 138 -9.14 24.05 10.75
CA HIS A 138 -8.53 22.82 11.25
C HIS A 138 -9.31 21.61 10.78
N GLU A 139 -8.61 20.60 10.28
CA GLU A 139 -9.16 19.33 9.87
C GLU A 139 -8.41 18.16 10.51
N GLU A 140 -9.16 17.17 11.02
CA GLU A 140 -8.62 15.87 11.38
C GLU A 140 -9.17 14.81 10.43
N ARG A 141 -8.28 14.00 9.85
CA ARG A 141 -8.64 13.01 8.83
C ARG A 141 -8.10 11.65 9.27
N ARG A 142 -8.99 10.64 9.23
CA ARG A 142 -8.69 9.27 9.63
C ARG A 142 -9.21 8.29 8.59
N PRO A 143 -8.41 7.30 8.17
CA PRO A 143 -8.89 6.25 7.29
C PRO A 143 -10.04 5.46 7.90
N LEU A 144 -11.14 5.29 7.15
CA LEU A 144 -12.26 4.43 7.57
C LEU A 144 -11.92 2.94 7.43
N ILE A 145 -11.03 2.62 6.49
CA ILE A 145 -10.53 1.27 6.23
C ILE A 145 -9.01 1.32 6.36
N THR A 146 -8.47 0.57 7.30
CA THR A 146 -7.04 0.55 7.63
C THR A 146 -6.23 -0.39 6.75
N VAL A 147 -6.88 -1.31 6.04
CA VAL A 147 -6.24 -2.28 5.14
C VAL A 147 -6.81 -2.12 3.73
N ARG A 148 -6.04 -1.47 2.86
CA ARG A 148 -6.37 -1.25 1.46
C ARG A 148 -5.28 -1.82 0.57
N ARG A 149 -5.46 -3.08 0.20
CA ARG A 149 -4.50 -3.86 -0.59
C ARG A 149 -4.80 -3.77 -2.08
N GLY A 150 -3.76 -3.75 -2.89
CA GLY A 150 -3.88 -3.79 -4.35
C GLY A 150 -2.83 -4.69 -4.99
N HIS A 151 -3.20 -5.30 -6.11
CA HIS A 151 -2.25 -5.90 -7.04
C HIS A 151 -1.72 -4.81 -7.99
N SER A 152 -0.55 -5.05 -8.58
CA SER A 152 -0.01 -4.14 -9.60
C SER A 152 -0.85 -4.13 -10.88
N GLY A 153 -1.04 -2.92 -11.44
CA GLY A 153 -1.60 -2.73 -12.77
C GLY A 153 -0.61 -2.98 -13.92
N CYS A 154 0.70 -3.08 -13.64
CA CYS A 154 1.75 -3.27 -14.65
C CYS A 154 1.88 -4.71 -15.15
N GLY A 155 1.32 -5.65 -14.40
CA GLY A 155 1.59 -7.08 -14.50
C GLY A 155 1.68 -7.66 -13.09
N GLN A 156 1.38 -8.95 -12.96
CA GLN A 156 1.40 -9.62 -11.66
C GLN A 156 2.79 -9.49 -11.02
N ASP A 157 2.86 -9.05 -9.76
CA ASP A 157 4.10 -8.83 -9.00
C ASP A 157 5.12 -7.83 -9.62
N ASP A 158 4.69 -6.95 -10.54
CA ASP A 158 5.55 -5.91 -11.13
C ASP A 158 5.31 -4.54 -10.51
N PHE A 159 6.15 -4.09 -9.59
CA PHE A 159 5.95 -2.84 -8.86
C PHE A 159 7.07 -1.82 -9.15
N PRO A 160 7.10 -1.19 -10.34
CA PRO A 160 7.99 -0.07 -10.59
C PRO A 160 7.60 1.14 -9.72
N ASP A 161 8.53 2.06 -9.48
CA ASP A 161 8.34 3.22 -8.59
C ASP A 161 7.11 4.06 -8.91
N TRP A 162 6.83 4.31 -10.19
CA TRP A 162 5.65 5.05 -10.61
C TRP A 162 4.35 4.33 -10.24
N GLN A 163 4.34 3.00 -10.21
CA GLN A 163 3.17 2.21 -9.81
C GLN A 163 2.97 2.27 -8.29
N LEU A 164 4.07 2.26 -7.50
CA LEU A 164 4.00 2.48 -6.06
C LEU A 164 3.42 3.87 -5.76
N CYS A 165 3.90 4.90 -6.46
CA CYS A 165 3.35 6.25 -6.34
C CYS A 165 1.85 6.29 -6.72
N ALA A 166 1.48 5.71 -7.87
CA ALA A 166 0.08 5.63 -8.30
C ALA A 166 -0.83 4.93 -7.28
N MET A 167 -0.32 3.91 -6.59
CA MET A 167 -1.07 3.21 -5.54
C MET A 167 -1.26 4.08 -4.30
N ALA A 168 -0.23 4.83 -3.87
CA ALA A 168 -0.33 5.79 -2.77
C ALA A 168 -1.35 6.90 -3.10
N HIS A 169 -1.32 7.46 -4.31
CA HIS A 169 -2.29 8.46 -4.80
C HIS A 169 -3.72 7.92 -4.91
N ALA A 170 -3.88 6.64 -5.26
CA ALA A 170 -5.19 5.98 -5.20
C ALA A 170 -5.64 5.66 -3.76
N GLY A 171 -4.79 5.92 -2.76
CA GLY A 171 -5.00 5.69 -1.34
C GLY A 171 -4.86 4.24 -0.89
N PHE A 172 -4.33 3.35 -1.73
CA PHE A 172 -3.90 2.03 -1.26
C PHE A 172 -2.73 2.20 -0.29
N ASN A 173 -2.62 1.27 0.66
CA ASN A 173 -1.56 1.28 1.65
C ASN A 173 -0.83 -0.05 1.79
N MET A 174 -1.18 -1.02 0.94
CA MET A 174 -0.51 -2.30 0.88
C MET A 174 -0.48 -2.87 -0.53
N LEU A 175 0.59 -3.60 -0.82
CA LEU A 175 0.76 -4.44 -1.99
C LEU A 175 0.35 -5.88 -1.66
N ASP A 176 -0.34 -6.56 -2.55
CA ASP A 176 -0.44 -8.03 -2.54
C ASP A 176 0.66 -8.59 -3.46
N LEU A 177 1.66 -9.28 -2.87
CA LEU A 177 2.80 -9.88 -3.57
C LEU A 177 2.70 -11.41 -3.56
N PHE A 178 2.57 -12.06 -4.71
CA PHE A 178 2.57 -13.51 -4.76
C PHE A 178 3.97 -14.08 -4.51
N VAL A 179 4.07 -15.05 -3.60
CA VAL A 179 5.33 -15.72 -3.25
C VAL A 179 5.17 -17.22 -3.50
N LYS A 180 5.99 -17.76 -4.40
CA LYS A 180 6.02 -19.18 -4.76
C LYS A 180 7.15 -19.95 -4.09
N ASN A 181 8.23 -19.24 -3.74
CA ASN A 181 9.38 -19.74 -3.01
C ASN A 181 10.12 -18.54 -2.40
N PHE A 182 11.15 -18.78 -1.60
CA PHE A 182 12.03 -17.71 -1.12
C PHE A 182 12.64 -16.96 -2.30
N ASP A 183 12.51 -15.63 -2.28
CA ASP A 183 12.92 -14.68 -3.31
C ASP A 183 12.37 -15.00 -4.71
N GLN A 184 11.18 -15.61 -4.78
CA GLN A 184 10.54 -16.00 -6.03
C GLN A 184 9.05 -15.65 -6.04
N THR A 185 8.65 -14.83 -7.01
CA THR A 185 7.27 -14.44 -7.28
C THR A 185 6.72 -15.19 -8.50
N THR A 186 5.52 -14.83 -8.97
CA THR A 186 4.99 -15.41 -10.21
C THR A 186 5.79 -15.04 -11.45
N ARG A 187 6.58 -13.96 -11.39
CA ARG A 187 7.46 -13.49 -12.49
C ARG A 187 8.87 -14.10 -12.47
N GLY A 188 9.27 -14.75 -11.39
CA GLY A 188 10.63 -15.28 -11.21
C GLY A 188 11.31 -14.67 -10.00
N TYR A 189 12.62 -14.49 -10.07
CA TYR A 189 13.40 -13.94 -8.95
C TYR A 189 12.93 -12.54 -8.57
N CYS A 190 12.80 -12.30 -7.26
CA CYS A 190 12.48 -11.01 -6.68
C CYS A 190 13.23 -10.90 -5.35
N ASN A 191 14.00 -9.83 -5.17
CA ASN A 191 14.51 -9.50 -3.85
C ASN A 191 13.35 -8.91 -3.03
N ILE A 192 12.68 -9.76 -2.25
CA ILE A 192 11.44 -9.39 -1.55
C ILE A 192 11.72 -8.32 -0.48
N ASN A 193 12.86 -8.38 0.22
CA ASN A 193 13.23 -7.36 1.20
C ASN A 193 13.47 -5.99 0.56
N GLU A 194 14.11 -5.95 -0.62
CA GLU A 194 14.26 -4.68 -1.36
C GLU A 194 12.90 -4.11 -1.75
N LEU A 195 11.98 -4.93 -2.26
CA LEU A 195 10.64 -4.46 -2.60
C LEU A 195 9.88 -3.96 -1.36
N ILE A 196 10.01 -4.63 -0.21
CA ILE A 196 9.42 -4.18 1.05
C ILE A 196 9.95 -2.80 1.44
N ASP A 197 11.28 -2.64 1.43
CA ASP A 197 11.92 -1.38 1.81
C ASP A 197 11.54 -0.26 0.83
N ARG A 198 11.51 -0.55 -0.48
CA ARG A 198 11.12 0.42 -1.51
C ARG A 198 9.64 0.80 -1.43
N ALA A 199 8.74 -0.14 -1.15
CA ALA A 199 7.32 0.13 -0.93
C ALA A 199 7.10 1.01 0.30
N ALA A 200 7.87 0.78 1.37
CA ALA A 200 7.78 1.56 2.60
C ALA A 200 8.07 3.04 2.37
N GLU A 201 8.95 3.40 1.44
CA GLU A 201 9.22 4.81 1.07
C GLU A 201 7.98 5.54 0.49
N TYR A 202 7.00 4.81 -0.02
CA TYR A 202 5.70 5.33 -0.48
C TYR A 202 4.60 5.22 0.57
N GLY A 203 4.94 4.87 1.81
CA GLY A 203 3.96 4.60 2.87
C GLY A 203 3.13 3.33 2.63
N LEU A 204 3.63 2.40 1.80
CA LEU A 204 2.96 1.14 1.46
C LEU A 204 3.62 -0.02 2.21
N ASP A 205 2.84 -0.94 2.76
CA ASP A 205 3.39 -2.21 3.23
C ASP A 205 3.27 -3.30 2.16
N VAL A 206 3.90 -4.45 2.40
CA VAL A 206 3.80 -5.62 1.54
C VAL A 206 3.13 -6.75 2.30
N PHE A 207 2.06 -7.28 1.73
CA PHE A 207 1.33 -8.44 2.21
C PHE A 207 1.67 -9.64 1.32
N ILE A 208 2.21 -10.70 1.91
CA ILE A 208 2.64 -11.88 1.16
C ILE A 208 1.43 -12.73 0.82
N TYR A 209 1.16 -12.90 -0.46
CA TYR A 209 0.17 -13.84 -0.96
C TYR A 209 0.83 -15.20 -1.20
N ASN A 210 0.59 -16.12 -0.26
CA ASN A 210 1.26 -17.41 -0.25
C ASN A 210 0.78 -18.36 -1.36
N TYR A 211 1.74 -18.81 -2.16
CA TYR A 211 1.66 -19.91 -3.12
C TYR A 211 2.78 -20.93 -2.90
N MET A 212 3.48 -20.88 -1.75
CA MET A 212 4.48 -21.88 -1.42
C MET A 212 3.80 -23.23 -1.14
N PRO A 213 4.36 -24.36 -1.61
CA PRO A 213 3.80 -25.68 -1.35
C PRO A 213 3.72 -26.01 0.15
N SER A 214 2.53 -26.27 0.68
CA SER A 214 2.31 -26.52 2.12
C SER A 214 1.37 -27.70 2.43
N TYR A 215 1.50 -28.79 1.67
CA TYR A 215 0.60 -29.95 1.75
C TYR A 215 1.00 -30.91 2.90
N LYS A 216 0.44 -30.68 4.10
CA LYS A 216 0.70 -31.44 5.34
C LYS A 216 -0.52 -31.41 6.27
N HIS A 217 -0.88 -32.52 6.91
CA HIS A 217 -1.98 -32.52 7.89
C HIS A 217 -1.46 -32.02 9.25
N PRO A 218 -2.20 -31.19 10.01
CA PRO A 218 -1.73 -30.68 11.31
C PRO A 218 -1.48 -31.75 12.38
N ASP A 219 -2.12 -32.93 12.27
CA ASP A 219 -1.89 -34.07 13.18
C ASP A 219 -0.63 -34.89 12.87
N ASP A 220 0.02 -34.66 11.73
CA ASP A 220 1.18 -35.47 11.36
C ASP A 220 2.34 -35.20 12.34
N PRO A 221 3.13 -36.21 12.75
CA PRO A 221 4.15 -36.05 13.80
C PRO A 221 5.21 -34.97 13.52
N ASP A 222 5.48 -34.68 12.24
CA ASP A 222 6.45 -33.69 11.77
C ASP A 222 5.80 -32.37 11.32
N ALA A 223 4.50 -32.17 11.54
CA ALA A 223 3.76 -31.02 11.01
C ALA A 223 4.28 -29.68 11.54
N GLU A 224 4.68 -29.62 12.81
CA GLU A 224 5.21 -28.39 13.41
C GLU A 224 6.51 -27.93 12.74
N GLU A 225 7.48 -28.84 12.59
CA GLU A 225 8.74 -28.58 11.89
C GLU A 225 8.49 -28.24 10.41
N PHE A 226 7.55 -28.93 9.76
CA PHE A 226 7.17 -28.66 8.37
C PHE A 226 6.63 -27.23 8.19
N PHE A 227 5.71 -26.79 9.05
CA PHE A 227 5.16 -25.44 8.97
C PHE A 227 6.18 -24.37 9.35
N ASP A 228 7.04 -24.62 10.34
CA ASP A 228 8.12 -23.69 10.70
C ASP A 228 9.13 -23.50 9.56
N ASN A 229 9.51 -24.58 8.87
CA ASN A 229 10.43 -24.52 7.73
C ASN A 229 9.89 -23.75 6.51
N ILE A 230 8.57 -23.55 6.42
CA ILE A 230 7.92 -22.78 5.36
C ILE A 230 7.56 -21.39 5.88
N TYR A 231 6.62 -21.32 6.82
CA TYR A 231 5.99 -20.09 7.27
C TYR A 231 6.83 -19.36 8.31
N GLY A 232 7.43 -20.08 9.26
CA GLY A 232 8.37 -19.49 10.21
C GLY A 232 9.59 -18.92 9.48
N GLU A 233 10.16 -19.70 8.57
CA GLU A 233 11.30 -19.29 7.74
C GLU A 233 10.96 -18.11 6.82
N LEU A 234 9.74 -18.05 6.27
CA LEU A 234 9.27 -16.92 5.47
C LEU A 234 9.34 -15.60 6.26
N PHE A 235 8.85 -15.57 7.50
CA PHE A 235 8.87 -14.35 8.32
C PHE A 235 10.24 -14.08 8.96
N ARG A 236 11.07 -15.11 9.19
CA ARG A 236 12.49 -14.91 9.54
C ARG A 236 13.26 -14.23 8.41
N ARG A 237 12.96 -14.53 7.15
CA ARG A 237 13.59 -13.91 5.97
C ARG A 237 13.04 -12.53 5.64
N TYR A 238 11.74 -12.33 5.83
CA TYR A 238 11.04 -11.10 5.47
C TYR A 238 10.35 -10.46 6.68
N PRO A 239 11.12 -10.06 7.72
CA PRO A 239 10.57 -9.63 9.01
C PRO A 239 9.73 -8.33 8.93
N LYS A 240 9.85 -7.57 7.82
CA LYS A 240 9.08 -6.34 7.57
C LYS A 240 7.81 -6.58 6.74
N ALA A 241 7.50 -7.81 6.35
CA ALA A 241 6.23 -8.12 5.69
C ALA A 241 5.07 -7.85 6.66
N ALA A 242 4.03 -7.16 6.21
CA ALA A 242 2.89 -6.79 7.06
C ALA A 242 1.97 -7.97 7.40
N GLY A 243 2.09 -9.08 6.66
CA GLY A 243 1.34 -10.29 6.94
C GLY A 243 1.30 -11.24 5.76
N ILE A 244 0.48 -12.28 5.90
CA ILE A 244 0.32 -13.35 4.93
C ILE A 244 -1.15 -13.54 4.57
N LYS A 245 -1.43 -13.67 3.27
CA LYS A 245 -2.73 -13.99 2.70
C LYS A 245 -2.75 -15.45 2.32
N LEU A 246 -3.75 -16.12 2.87
CA LEU A 246 -4.00 -17.54 2.76
C LEU A 246 -5.23 -17.72 1.87
N CYS A 247 -5.06 -18.33 0.69
CA CYS A 247 -6.17 -18.64 -0.22
C CYS A 247 -6.36 -20.15 -0.28
N GLY A 248 -7.61 -20.61 -0.23
CA GLY A 248 -7.92 -22.03 -0.19
C GLY A 248 -7.31 -22.81 -1.37
N GLU A 249 -7.35 -22.26 -2.58
CA GLU A 249 -6.72 -22.87 -3.77
C GLU A 249 -5.22 -23.15 -3.59
N SER A 250 -4.48 -22.25 -2.93
CA SER A 250 -3.05 -22.41 -2.70
C SER A 250 -2.70 -23.15 -1.41
N LEU A 251 -3.71 -23.52 -0.61
CA LEU A 251 -3.59 -24.12 0.71
C LEU A 251 -4.32 -25.46 0.83
N GLU A 252 -4.43 -26.18 -0.28
CA GLU A 252 -4.85 -27.57 -0.21
C GLU A 252 -3.93 -28.33 0.77
N PHE A 253 -4.56 -29.12 1.63
CA PHE A 253 -3.87 -29.95 2.62
C PHE A 253 -4.56 -31.32 2.64
N PRO A 254 -3.89 -32.39 3.12
CA PRO A 254 -4.44 -33.74 3.14
C PRO A 254 -5.49 -33.89 4.26
N SER A 255 -6.61 -33.16 4.12
CA SER A 255 -7.73 -33.16 5.07
C SER A 255 -8.28 -34.57 5.28
N LYS A 256 -8.68 -34.85 6.53
CA LYS A 256 -9.35 -36.09 6.95
C LYS A 256 -10.88 -35.93 6.94
N ASP A 257 -11.40 -34.79 6.50
CA ASP A 257 -12.84 -34.56 6.38
C ASP A 257 -13.45 -35.49 5.31
N PRO A 258 -14.40 -36.38 5.67
CA PRO A 258 -15.00 -37.32 4.73
C PRO A 258 -15.77 -36.66 3.58
N ALA A 259 -16.17 -35.40 3.73
CA ALA A 259 -16.86 -34.62 2.70
C ALA A 259 -15.93 -34.20 1.55
N THR A 260 -14.61 -34.33 1.70
CA THR A 260 -13.63 -33.95 0.68
C THR A 260 -12.89 -35.15 0.10
N THR A 261 -12.14 -34.93 -0.98
CA THR A 261 -11.25 -35.96 -1.53
C THR A 261 -10.07 -36.28 -0.63
N GLY A 262 -9.74 -35.39 0.32
CA GLY A 262 -8.48 -35.40 1.07
C GLY A 262 -7.24 -35.21 0.20
N LYS A 263 -7.41 -34.90 -1.09
CA LYS A 263 -6.36 -34.80 -2.12
C LYS A 263 -6.35 -33.40 -2.72
N ARG A 264 -5.26 -33.05 -3.39
CA ARG A 264 -5.21 -31.83 -4.20
C ARG A 264 -6.21 -31.90 -5.35
N TRP A 265 -6.65 -30.76 -5.85
CA TRP A 265 -7.56 -30.67 -6.98
C TRP A 265 -7.02 -31.44 -8.20
N HIS A 266 -5.73 -31.27 -8.50
CA HIS A 266 -5.07 -31.97 -9.60
C HIS A 266 -4.90 -33.47 -9.38
N ASP A 267 -4.98 -33.95 -8.13
CA ASP A 267 -4.85 -35.36 -7.74
C ASP A 267 -6.21 -36.04 -7.49
N SER A 268 -7.31 -35.30 -7.68
CA SER A 268 -8.69 -35.77 -7.39
C SER A 268 -9.27 -36.64 -8.51
N VAL A 269 -8.42 -37.43 -9.16
CA VAL A 269 -8.79 -38.44 -10.16
C VAL A 269 -8.38 -39.82 -9.62
N ILE A 270 -9.32 -40.76 -9.56
CA ILE A 270 -9.09 -42.14 -9.14
C ILE A 270 -9.32 -43.04 -10.36
N ASP A 271 -8.28 -43.70 -10.86
CA ASP A 271 -8.35 -44.63 -12.01
C ASP A 271 -9.00 -44.03 -13.29
N GLY A 272 -8.82 -42.72 -13.51
CA GLY A 272 -9.42 -41.99 -14.63
C GLY A 272 -10.86 -41.51 -14.39
N ILE A 273 -11.44 -41.81 -13.23
CA ILE A 273 -12.76 -41.33 -12.80
C ILE A 273 -12.55 -40.19 -11.79
N PRO A 274 -13.08 -38.98 -12.04
CA PRO A 274 -13.01 -37.89 -11.07
C PRO A 274 -13.70 -38.27 -9.75
N ASP A 275 -13.03 -38.08 -8.63
CA ASP A 275 -13.70 -38.07 -7.33
C ASP A 275 -14.62 -36.84 -7.32
N THR A 276 -15.92 -37.06 -7.14
CA THR A 276 -16.92 -35.98 -7.24
C THR A 276 -16.96 -35.09 -6.00
N ARG A 277 -16.27 -35.47 -4.92
CA ARG A 277 -16.15 -34.63 -3.73
C ARG A 277 -15.23 -33.44 -4.03
N PRO A 278 -15.45 -32.29 -3.38
CA PRO A 278 -14.57 -31.14 -3.53
C PRO A 278 -13.17 -31.42 -2.94
N SER A 279 -12.16 -30.73 -3.46
CA SER A 279 -10.83 -30.76 -2.83
C SER A 279 -10.80 -29.87 -1.58
N PRO A 280 -9.90 -30.15 -0.61
CA PRO A 280 -9.85 -29.43 0.65
C PRO A 280 -9.59 -27.91 0.54
N GLY A 281 -9.07 -27.42 -0.59
CA GLY A 281 -8.88 -25.99 -0.83
C GLY A 281 -10.16 -25.24 -1.22
N TRP A 282 -11.20 -25.95 -1.63
CA TRP A 282 -12.46 -25.37 -2.13
C TRP A 282 -13.67 -25.75 -1.26
N TRP A 283 -13.42 -26.35 -0.10
CA TRP A 283 -14.44 -26.80 0.84
C TRP A 283 -14.09 -26.35 2.26
N PRO A 284 -15.07 -25.93 3.09
CA PRO A 284 -14.82 -25.59 4.48
C PRO A 284 -14.62 -26.84 5.34
N CYS A 285 -13.45 -27.47 5.26
CA CYS A 285 -13.15 -28.72 5.98
C CYS A 285 -13.24 -28.55 7.50
N THR A 286 -13.68 -29.59 8.21
CA THR A 286 -13.76 -29.60 9.68
C THR A 286 -12.41 -29.39 10.37
N ASP A 287 -11.32 -29.81 9.73
CA ASP A 287 -9.93 -29.73 10.22
C ASP A 287 -9.17 -28.48 9.72
N TYR A 288 -9.79 -27.64 8.89
CA TYR A 288 -9.19 -26.38 8.43
C TYR A 288 -8.79 -25.43 9.58
N PRO A 289 -9.59 -25.28 10.67
CA PRO A 289 -9.18 -24.44 11.80
C PRO A 289 -7.86 -24.90 12.45
N ASP A 290 -7.62 -26.21 12.52
CA ASP A 290 -6.39 -26.75 13.11
C ASP A 290 -5.20 -26.61 12.17
N TYR A 291 -5.43 -26.72 10.85
CA TYR A 291 -4.43 -26.36 9.84
C TYR A 291 -3.98 -24.90 9.98
N ILE A 292 -4.92 -23.95 10.08
CA ILE A 292 -4.61 -22.53 10.28
C ILE A 292 -3.90 -22.28 11.62
N LYS A 293 -4.27 -22.98 12.70
CA LYS A 293 -3.54 -22.90 13.98
C LYS A 293 -2.10 -23.40 13.85
N GLY A 294 -1.86 -24.44 13.04
CA GLY A 294 -0.51 -24.94 12.74
C GLY A 294 0.36 -23.85 12.09
N ILE A 295 -0.16 -23.22 11.04
CA ILE A 295 0.51 -22.10 10.35
C ILE A 295 0.74 -20.92 11.32
N HIS A 296 -0.28 -20.54 12.09
CA HIS A 296 -0.18 -19.43 13.05
C HIS A 296 0.87 -19.67 14.14
N LYS A 297 1.07 -20.92 14.59
CA LYS A 297 2.13 -21.26 15.55
C LYS A 297 3.53 -21.08 14.97
N ALA A 298 3.70 -21.33 13.67
CA ALA A 298 4.98 -21.21 12.98
C ALA A 298 5.42 -19.75 12.77
N ILE A 299 4.48 -18.80 12.64
CA ILE A 299 4.77 -17.38 12.32
C ILE A 299 5.22 -16.56 13.56
N ARG A 300 5.26 -17.16 14.75
CA ARG A 300 5.52 -16.48 16.03
C ARG A 300 6.81 -15.66 16.10
#